data_AF-A0A7C2JUC3-F1
#
_entry.id   AF-A0A7C2JUC3-F1
#
_cell.length_a   1.000
_cell.length_b   1.000
_cell.length_c   1.000
_cell.angle_alpha   90.00
_cell.angle_beta   90.00
_cell.angle_gamma   90.00
#
_symmetry.space_group_name_H-M   'P 1'
#
loop_
_entity.id
_entity.type
_entity.pdbx_description
1 polymer ?
#
loop_
_entity_poly.entity_id
_entity_poly.type
_entity_poly.pdbx_seq_one_letter_code
_entity_poly.pdbx_strand_id
1 'polypeptide(L)'
;MAWWAWCILGMVLLAVELLAVDVQFYLVFAGLAAVAVGLLGLVDLELPVAGQWLLFAVIAVASMFTLRRPIYQKLMNRPFGNVSTDVDQRIVLEEELPPGKSCRVEYRGSGWTALNIGDRPIPPGGSARIDSIEGVTLRVRLI
;
A
#
# COMPACT_ATOMS: atom_id res chain seq x y z
N MET A 1 7.94 -10.30 -35.73
CA MET A 1 7.36 -10.50 -34.37
C MET A 1 6.07 -9.72 -34.21
N ALA A 2 5.06 -10.26 -33.52
CA ALA A 2 3.84 -9.51 -33.18
C ALA A 2 4.03 -8.66 -31.91
N TRP A 3 4.93 -7.68 -31.97
CA TRP A 3 5.24 -6.77 -30.85
C TRP A 3 3.99 -6.08 -30.28
N TRP A 4 3.02 -5.78 -31.14
CA TRP A 4 1.75 -5.16 -30.78
C TRP A 4 0.89 -6.06 -29.88
N ALA A 5 0.98 -7.39 -30.01
CA ALA A 5 0.22 -8.33 -29.19
C ALA A 5 0.71 -8.32 -27.73
N TRP A 6 2.03 -8.17 -27.53
CA TRP A 6 2.64 -8.02 -26.20
C TRP A 6 2.23 -6.70 -25.53
N CYS A 7 2.15 -5.61 -26.29
CA CYS A 7 1.66 -4.33 -25.78
C CYS A 7 0.17 -4.41 -25.36
N ILE A 8 -0.68 -5.06 -26.17
CA ILE A 8 -2.09 -5.28 -25.83
C ILE A 8 -2.21 -6.14 -24.57
N LEU A 9 -1.47 -7.25 -24.49
CA LEU A 9 -1.46 -8.13 -23.32
C LEU A 9 -1.06 -7.35 -22.06
N GLY A 10 0.00 -6.55 -22.14
CA GLY A 10 0.45 -5.73 -21.01
C GLY A 10 -0.60 -4.71 -20.57
N MET A 11 -1.27 -4.06 -21.52
CA MET A 11 -2.34 -3.10 -21.22
C MET A 11 -3.55 -3.78 -20.57
N VAL A 12 -3.94 -4.96 -21.04
CA VAL A 12 -5.04 -5.74 -20.45
C VAL A 12 -4.69 -6.16 -19.02
N LEU A 13 -3.48 -6.64 -18.77
CA LEU A 13 -3.02 -7.00 -17.41
C LEU A 13 -3.07 -5.81 -16.46
N LEU A 14 -2.66 -4.62 -16.92
CA LEU A 14 -2.74 -3.38 -16.14
C LEU A 14 -4.18 -2.94 -15.87
N ALA A 15 -5.06 -3.03 -16.88
CA ALA A 15 -6.48 -2.70 -16.72
C ALA A 15 -7.18 -3.65 -15.74
N VAL A 16 -6.85 -4.95 -15.80
CA VAL A 16 -7.40 -5.94 -14.87
C VAL A 16 -6.95 -5.67 -13.44
N GLU A 17 -5.70 -5.29 -13.21
CA GLU A 17 -5.26 -4.87 -11.86
C GLU A 17 -6.13 -3.71 -11.37
N LEU A 18 -6.28 -2.65 -12.18
CA LEU A 18 -6.97 -1.43 -11.78
C LEU A 18 -8.47 -1.63 -11.53
N LEU A 19 -9.11 -2.56 -12.25
CA LEU A 19 -10.56 -2.74 -12.23
C LEU A 19 -11.04 -3.92 -11.37
N ALA A 20 -10.21 -4.96 -11.18
CA ALA A 20 -10.66 -6.24 -10.64
C ALA A 20 -9.86 -6.74 -9.42
N VAL A 21 -8.67 -6.21 -9.15
CA VAL A 21 -7.80 -6.72 -8.09
C VAL A 21 -7.53 -5.61 -7.08
N ASP A 22 -7.78 -5.87 -5.79
CA ASP A 22 -7.32 -4.99 -4.71
C ASP A 22 -5.82 -4.73 -4.88
N VAL A 23 -5.37 -3.49 -4.65
CA VAL A 23 -4.03 -2.93 -4.94
C VAL A 23 -2.86 -3.77 -4.37
N GLN A 24 -2.61 -4.94 -4.97
CA GLN A 24 -1.58 -5.90 -4.59
C GLN A 24 -0.38 -5.81 -5.54
N PHE A 25 -0.51 -5.03 -6.62
CA PHE A 25 0.49 -4.70 -7.63
C PHE A 25 1.06 -5.90 -8.42
N TYR A 26 0.46 -7.09 -8.33
CA TYR A 26 1.03 -8.29 -8.95
C TYR A 26 0.93 -8.25 -10.49
N LEU A 27 -0.23 -7.90 -11.04
CA LEU A 27 -0.41 -7.85 -12.50
C LEU A 27 0.26 -6.61 -13.11
N VAL A 28 0.57 -5.58 -12.32
CA VAL A 28 1.32 -4.40 -12.80
C VAL A 28 2.72 -4.79 -13.28
N PHE A 29 3.45 -5.59 -12.50
CA PHE A 29 4.79 -6.04 -12.90
C PHE A 29 4.74 -6.96 -14.12
N ALA A 30 3.74 -7.84 -14.19
CA ALA A 30 3.52 -8.69 -15.35
C ALA A 30 3.18 -7.86 -16.60
N GLY A 31 2.30 -6.87 -16.48
CA GLY A 31 1.94 -5.98 -17.59
C GLY A 31 3.12 -5.15 -18.09
N LEU A 32 3.95 -4.62 -17.17
CA LEU A 32 5.16 -3.89 -17.51
C LEU A 32 6.19 -4.79 -18.21
N ALA A 33 6.35 -6.04 -17.76
CA ALA A 33 7.21 -7.04 -18.40
C ALA A 33 6.74 -7.37 -19.83
N ALA A 34 5.43 -7.52 -20.04
CA ALA A 34 4.87 -7.74 -21.38
C ALA A 34 5.15 -6.56 -22.32
N VAL A 35 4.96 -5.32 -21.85
CA VAL A 35 5.29 -4.12 -22.63
C VAL A 35 6.79 -4.04 -22.93
N ALA A 36 7.66 -4.36 -21.97
CA ALA A 36 9.10 -4.38 -22.18
C ALA A 36 9.52 -5.40 -23.26
N VAL A 37 8.96 -6.61 -23.24
CA VAL A 37 9.18 -7.62 -24.30
C VAL A 37 8.64 -7.14 -25.65
N GLY A 38 7.48 -6.47 -25.67
CA GLY A 38 6.94 -5.85 -26.87
C GLY A 38 7.85 -4.76 -27.45
N LEU A 39 8.42 -3.90 -26.61
CA LEU A 39 9.37 -2.85 -27.02
C LEU A 39 10.67 -3.43 -27.56
N LEU A 40 11.16 -4.54 -27.02
CA LEU A 40 12.33 -5.25 -27.58
C LEU A 40 12.07 -5.78 -28.99
N GLY A 41 10.81 -6.07 -29.32
CA GLY A 41 10.39 -6.41 -30.67
C GLY A 41 10.48 -5.24 -31.67
N LEU A 42 10.64 -3.99 -31.20
CA LEU A 42 10.90 -2.82 -32.07
C LEU A 42 12.39 -2.66 -32.42
N VAL A 43 13.28 -3.36 -31.73
CA VAL A 43 14.74 -3.29 -31.92
C VAL A 43 15.24 -4.40 -32.87
N ASP A 44 14.35 -5.02 -33.65
CA ASP A 44 14.62 -6.15 -34.56
C ASP A 44 15.37 -7.33 -33.90
N LEU A 45 15.22 -7.49 -32.59
CA LEU A 45 15.81 -8.61 -31.87
C LEU A 45 15.03 -9.89 -32.17
N GLU A 46 15.45 -10.66 -33.18
CA GLU A 46 14.82 -11.91 -33.63
C GLU A 46 14.96 -13.07 -32.61
N LEU A 47 14.18 -13.00 -31.53
CA LEU A 47 13.93 -14.09 -30.59
C LEU A 47 12.83 -15.06 -31.07
N PRO A 48 13.05 -16.38 -30.97
CA PRO A 48 12.00 -17.38 -31.12
C PRO A 48 10.83 -17.10 -30.16
N VAL A 49 9.61 -17.53 -30.52
CA VAL A 49 8.41 -17.35 -29.68
C VAL A 49 8.63 -17.89 -28.27
N ALA A 50 9.30 -19.04 -28.13
CA ALA A 50 9.66 -19.59 -26.81
C ALA A 50 10.60 -18.68 -26.01
N GLY A 51 11.56 -18.02 -26.68
CA GLY A 51 12.48 -17.07 -26.06
C GLY A 51 11.77 -15.81 -25.55
N GLN A 52 10.73 -15.35 -26.26
CA GLN A 52 9.91 -14.22 -25.82
C GLN A 52 9.15 -14.53 -24.53
N TRP A 53 8.54 -15.71 -24.43
CA TRP A 53 7.85 -16.17 -23.22
C TRP A 53 8.81 -16.37 -22.05
N LEU A 54 10.00 -16.88 -22.32
CA LEU A 54 11.03 -17.08 -21.29
C LEU A 54 11.54 -15.72 -20.77
N LEU A 55 11.80 -14.76 -21.68
CA LEU A 55 12.20 -13.41 -21.31
C LEU A 55 11.11 -12.68 -20.53
N PHE A 56 9.85 -12.80 -20.95
CA PHE A 56 8.70 -12.28 -20.22
C PHE A 56 8.65 -12.84 -18.80
N ALA A 57 8.75 -14.16 -18.64
CA ALA A 57 8.71 -14.82 -17.35
C ALA A 57 9.87 -14.35 -16.45
N VAL A 58 11.09 -14.26 -17.00
CA VAL A 58 12.26 -13.78 -16.26
C VAL A 58 12.10 -12.34 -15.82
N ILE A 59 11.66 -11.43 -16.70
CA ILE A 59 11.45 -10.02 -16.36
C ILE A 59 10.32 -9.89 -15.34
N ALA A 60 9.20 -10.60 -15.51
CA ALA A 60 8.08 -10.55 -14.58
C ALA A 60 8.48 -11.03 -13.18
N VAL A 61 9.14 -12.20 -13.09
CA VAL A 61 9.61 -12.76 -11.82
C VAL A 61 10.70 -11.88 -11.19
N ALA A 62 11.70 -11.45 -11.97
CA ALA A 62 12.74 -10.57 -11.47
C ALA A 62 12.16 -9.24 -10.96
N SER A 63 11.20 -8.64 -11.68
CA SER A 63 10.52 -7.42 -11.25
C SER A 63 9.70 -7.66 -9.98
N MET A 64 8.99 -8.79 -9.90
CA MET A 64 8.23 -9.15 -8.71
C MET A 64 9.13 -9.33 -7.48
N PHE A 65 10.31 -9.92 -7.60
CA PHE A 65 11.22 -10.08 -6.45
C PHE A 65 11.99 -8.80 -6.10
N THR A 66 12.43 -8.03 -7.10
CA THR A 66 13.28 -6.84 -6.91
C THR A 66 12.48 -5.58 -6.59
N LEU A 67 11.30 -5.37 -7.19
CA LEU A 67 10.49 -4.18 -6.95
C LEU A 67 9.54 -4.34 -5.75
N ARG A 68 9.14 -5.57 -5.37
CA ARG A 68 8.23 -5.79 -4.23
C ARG A 68 8.76 -5.17 -2.95
N ARG A 69 10.03 -5.40 -2.59
CA ARG A 69 10.62 -4.85 -1.36
C ARG A 69 10.68 -3.31 -1.35
N PRO A 70 11.31 -2.63 -2.33
CA PRO A 70 11.44 -1.17 -2.30
C PRO A 70 10.12 -0.45 -2.55
N ILE A 71 9.19 -0.99 -3.34
CA ILE A 71 7.87 -0.37 -3.53
C ILE A 71 7.03 -0.53 -2.28
N TYR A 72 6.97 -1.73 -1.70
CA TYR A 72 6.22 -1.91 -0.46
C TYR A 72 6.81 -1.05 0.66
N GLN A 73 8.14 -0.94 0.76
CA GLN A 73 8.78 -0.02 1.69
C GLN A 73 8.50 1.46 1.36
N LYS A 74 8.56 1.90 0.09
CA LYS A 74 8.29 3.32 -0.26
C LYS A 74 6.82 3.71 -0.19
N LEU A 75 5.91 2.78 -0.49
CA LEU A 75 4.47 3.04 -0.51
C LEU A 75 3.87 2.87 0.88
N MET A 76 4.33 1.88 1.67
CA MET A 76 3.88 1.66 3.04
C MET A 76 4.63 2.52 4.08
N ASN A 77 5.88 2.93 3.81
CA ASN A 77 6.56 3.97 4.60
C ASN A 77 6.35 5.38 4.03
N ARG A 78 5.31 5.64 3.23
CA ARG A 78 4.73 6.97 3.31
C ARG A 78 3.91 6.97 4.59
N PRO A 79 4.36 7.62 5.67
CA PRO A 79 3.44 7.89 6.76
C PRO A 79 2.29 8.64 6.09
N PHE A 80 1.06 8.14 6.26
CA PHE A 80 -0.12 8.97 6.08
C PHE A 80 0.20 10.32 6.73
N GLY A 81 0.11 11.39 5.92
CA GLY A 81 0.98 12.56 6.04
C GLY A 81 1.29 13.02 7.46
N ASN A 82 2.56 12.98 7.84
CA ASN A 82 3.16 13.71 8.97
C ASN A 82 2.29 13.84 10.24
N VAL A 83 1.52 12.81 10.61
CA VAL A 83 0.69 12.84 11.83
C VAL A 83 1.57 12.85 13.08
N SER A 84 2.86 12.52 12.96
CA SER A 84 3.88 12.74 13.97
C SER A 84 3.97 14.18 14.51
N THR A 85 3.34 15.17 13.85
CA THR A 85 3.26 16.56 14.34
C THR A 85 2.05 16.80 15.25
N ASP A 86 1.10 15.88 15.31
CA ASP A 86 -0.14 15.99 16.10
C ASP A 86 -0.02 15.39 17.50
N VAL A 87 1.19 15.11 17.94
CA VAL A 87 1.48 14.88 19.36
C VAL A 87 0.99 16.10 20.15
N ASP A 88 0.29 15.85 21.25
CA ASP A 88 -0.42 16.83 22.09
C ASP A 88 -1.78 17.32 21.55
N GLN A 89 -2.25 16.85 20.39
CA GLN A 89 -3.63 17.15 19.95
C GLN A 89 -4.69 16.41 20.76
N ARG A 90 -5.85 17.04 20.84
CA ARG A 90 -7.05 16.50 21.48
C ARG A 90 -7.91 15.76 20.46
N ILE A 91 -8.30 14.55 20.80
CA ILE A 91 -9.31 13.76 20.08
C ILE A 91 -10.48 13.48 21.00
N VAL A 92 -11.68 13.37 20.43
CA VAL A 92 -12.86 12.94 21.17
C VAL A 92 -13.11 11.48 20.82
N LEU A 93 -13.22 10.63 21.85
CA LEU A 93 -13.53 9.22 21.68
C LEU A 93 -15.05 9.03 21.73
N GLU A 94 -15.63 8.41 20.71
CA GLU A 94 -17.07 8.13 20.68
C GLU A 94 -17.44 6.92 21.56
N GLU A 95 -16.50 6.00 21.73
CA GLU A 95 -16.66 4.79 22.55
C GLU A 95 -15.86 4.90 23.85
N GLU A 96 -16.31 4.16 24.87
CA GLU A 96 -15.53 4.00 26.09
C GLU A 96 -14.22 3.25 25.80
N LEU A 97 -13.09 3.81 26.26
CA LEU A 97 -11.78 3.21 26.10
C LEU A 97 -11.11 2.93 27.45
N PRO A 98 -11.19 1.69 27.96
CA PRO A 98 -10.52 1.30 29.19
C PRO A 98 -8.99 1.38 29.10
N PRO A 99 -8.27 1.50 30.24
CA PRO A 99 -6.81 1.43 30.29
C PRO A 99 -6.26 0.18 29.61
N GLY A 100 -5.26 0.33 28.74
CA GLY A 100 -4.61 -0.78 28.04
C GLY A 100 -5.46 -1.44 26.95
N LYS A 101 -6.66 -0.93 26.65
CA LYS A 101 -7.49 -1.36 25.52
C LYS A 101 -7.32 -0.43 24.33
N SER A 102 -7.64 -0.96 23.16
CA SER A 102 -7.67 -0.23 21.90
C SER A 102 -9.06 -0.23 21.29
N CYS A 103 -9.50 0.90 20.74
CA CYS A 103 -10.72 1.01 19.93
C CYS A 103 -10.39 1.62 18.56
N ARG A 104 -11.36 1.57 17.64
CA ARG A 104 -11.25 2.19 16.32
C ARG A 104 -11.88 3.58 16.38
N VAL A 105 -11.15 4.59 15.94
CA VAL A 105 -11.59 5.99 15.95
C VAL A 105 -11.43 6.60 14.56
N GLU A 106 -12.28 7.55 14.22
CA GLU A 106 -12.06 8.36 13.03
C GLU A 106 -11.23 9.59 13.39
N TYR A 107 -10.08 9.74 12.76
CA TYR A 107 -9.20 10.90 12.97
C TYR A 107 -8.69 11.38 11.61
N ARG A 108 -8.94 12.66 11.32
CA ARG A 108 -8.67 13.32 10.02
C ARG A 108 -9.31 12.62 8.81
N GLY A 109 -10.55 12.13 8.97
CA GLY A 109 -11.29 11.46 7.88
C GLY A 109 -10.68 10.10 7.49
N SER A 110 -9.93 9.48 8.39
CA SER A 110 -9.37 8.13 8.23
C SER A 110 -9.58 7.34 9.51
N GLY A 111 -9.72 6.01 9.40
CA GLY A 111 -9.86 5.13 10.55
C GLY A 111 -8.51 4.84 11.19
N TRP A 112 -8.35 5.18 12.47
CA TRP A 112 -7.17 4.93 13.30
C TRP A 112 -7.49 3.98 14.45
N THR A 113 -6.47 3.37 15.04
CA THR A 113 -6.60 2.61 16.28
C THR A 113 -6.19 3.49 17.45
N ALA A 114 -7.09 3.84 18.36
CA ALA A 114 -6.73 4.55 19.59
C ALA A 114 -6.41 3.54 20.71
N LEU A 115 -5.23 3.62 21.30
CA LEU A 115 -4.79 2.81 22.44
C LEU A 115 -4.69 3.69 23.68
N ASN A 116 -5.42 3.35 24.75
CA ASN A 116 -5.33 4.09 26.01
C ASN A 116 -4.09 3.65 26.79
N ILE A 117 -3.12 4.55 26.93
CA ILE A 117 -1.87 4.37 27.70
C ILE A 117 -1.92 5.02 29.09
N GLY A 118 -3.09 5.52 29.50
CA GLY A 118 -3.32 6.05 30.84
C GLY A 118 -3.93 5.01 31.78
N ASP A 119 -3.98 5.36 33.07
CA ASP A 119 -4.52 4.48 34.11
C ASP A 119 -6.03 4.64 34.33
N ARG A 120 -6.68 5.56 33.58
CA ARG A 120 -8.11 5.86 33.70
C ARG A 120 -8.86 5.50 32.43
N PRO A 121 -10.09 4.96 32.53
CA PRO A 121 -10.94 4.77 31.37
C PRO A 121 -11.34 6.13 30.79
N ILE A 122 -11.35 6.22 29.46
CA ILE A 122 -11.84 7.41 28.77
C ILE A 122 -13.32 7.16 28.44
N PRO A 123 -14.25 7.97 28.99
CA PRO A 123 -15.67 7.78 28.72
C PRO A 123 -16.01 8.14 27.27
N PRO A 124 -17.15 7.65 26.75
CA PRO A 124 -17.67 8.09 25.46
C PRO A 124 -17.95 9.59 25.49
N GLY A 125 -17.57 10.30 24.42
CA GLY A 125 -17.52 11.76 24.34
C GLY A 125 -16.34 12.39 25.11
N GLY A 126 -15.48 11.59 25.74
CA GLY A 126 -14.33 12.06 26.49
C GLY A 126 -13.23 12.61 25.59
N SER A 127 -12.59 13.70 26.04
CA SER A 127 -11.42 14.26 25.37
C SER A 127 -10.14 13.53 25.81
N ALA A 128 -9.41 12.98 24.86
CA ALA A 128 -8.11 12.36 25.08
C ALA A 128 -7.03 13.09 24.29
N ARG A 129 -5.81 13.07 24.83
CA ARG A 129 -4.63 13.69 24.22
C ARG A 129 -3.76 12.63 23.58
N ILE A 130 -3.29 12.90 22.36
CA ILE A 130 -2.33 12.04 21.68
C ILE A 130 -0.95 12.25 22.31
N ASP A 131 -0.42 11.20 22.93
CA ASP A 131 0.91 11.21 23.57
C ASP A 131 1.99 10.76 22.58
N SER A 132 1.68 9.77 21.74
CA SER A 132 2.58 9.27 20.71
C SER A 132 1.81 8.52 19.62
N ILE A 133 2.44 8.36 18.46
CA ILE A 133 1.83 7.71 17.29
C ILE A 133 2.77 6.62 16.81
N GLU A 134 2.26 5.41 16.68
CA GLU A 134 3.01 4.23 16.27
C GLU A 134 2.28 3.57 15.10
N GLY A 135 2.74 3.82 13.87
CA GLY A 135 2.08 3.36 12.66
C GLY A 135 0.67 3.97 12.50
N VAL A 136 -0.36 3.13 12.57
CA VAL A 136 -1.79 3.52 12.53
C VAL A 136 -2.43 3.51 13.93
N THR A 137 -1.62 3.43 14.98
CA THR A 137 -2.07 3.43 16.38
C THR A 137 -1.75 4.76 17.05
N LEU A 138 -2.79 5.45 17.51
CA LEU A 138 -2.71 6.65 18.33
C LEU A 138 -2.65 6.22 19.81
N ARG A 139 -1.53 6.49 20.48
CA ARG A 139 -1.43 6.30 21.93
C ARG A 139 -2.00 7.53 22.62
N VAL A 140 -3.09 7.35 23.35
CA VAL A 140 -3.87 8.44 23.92
C VAL A 140 -4.00 8.33 25.43
N ARG A 141 -4.14 9.47 26.10
CA ARG A 141 -4.37 9.57 27.54
C ARG A 141 -5.51 10.55 27.82
N LEU A 142 -6.32 10.25 28.82
CA LEU A 142 -7.39 11.15 29.28
C LEU A 142 -6.82 12.54 29.67
N ILE A 143 -7.52 13.60 29.29
CA ILE A 143 -7.26 14.99 29.70
C ILE A 143 -8.00 15.32 30.99
#